data_AF-A0A2T0SR83-F1
#
_entry.id   AF-A0A2T0SR83-F1
#
_cell.length_a   1.000
_cell.length_b   1.000
_cell.length_c   1.000
_cell.angle_alpha   90.00
_cell.angle_beta   90.00
_cell.angle_gamma   90.00
#
_symmetry.space_group_name_H-M   'P 1'
#
loop_
_entity.id
_entity.type
_entity.pdbx_description
1 polymer ?
#
loop_
_entity_poly.entity_id
_entity_poly.type
_entity_poly.pdbx_seq_one_letter_code
_entity_poly.pdbx_strand_id
1 'polypeptide(L)' 'MTHTITIETHNQDDLLLFRVLAERLGLRLQETHETEATGESDALQMLNNIDWQSDETGDELNTMLRHARSLGARDVQL' A
#
# COMPACT_ATOMS: atom_id res chain seq x y z
N MET A 1 19.16 -29.10 5.37
CA MET A 1 17.93 -28.99 6.17
C MET A 1 17.66 -27.52 6.38
N THR A 2 16.42 -27.07 6.17
CA THR A 2 16.06 -25.64 6.25
C THR A 2 15.23 -25.44 7.50
N HIS A 3 15.59 -24.44 8.32
CA HIS A 3 14.86 -24.06 9.52
C HIS A 3 14.20 -22.70 9.28
N THR A 4 12.92 -22.59 9.62
CA THR A 4 12.14 -21.35 9.47
C THR A 4 11.84 -20.80 10.85
N ILE A 5 12.03 -19.49 11.03
CA ILE A 5 11.69 -18.74 12.25
C ILE A 5 10.64 -17.70 11.85
N THR A 6 9.50 -17.68 12.55
CA THR A 6 8.44 -16.70 12.36
C THR A 6 8.47 -15.71 13.51
N ILE A 7 8.42 -14.42 13.20
CA ILE A 7 8.43 -13.32 14.18
C ILE A 7 7.19 -12.48 13.93
N GLU A 8 6.37 -12.32 14.96
CA GLU A 8 5.17 -11.47 14.93
C GLU A 8 5.39 -10.30 15.89
N THR A 9 5.25 -9.08 15.38
CA THR A 9 5.37 -7.87 16.19
C THR A 9 4.43 -6.79 15.67
N HIS A 10 3.85 -6.03 16.61
CA HIS A 10 3.02 -4.86 16.32
C HIS A 10 3.85 -3.57 16.31
N ASN A 11 5.14 -3.66 16.66
CA ASN A 11 6.07 -2.55 16.69
C ASN A 11 6.97 -2.58 15.44
N GLN A 12 6.87 -1.55 14.62
CA GLN A 12 7.61 -1.43 13.37
C GLN A 12 9.13 -1.29 13.59
N ASP A 13 9.56 -0.66 14.68
CA ASP A 13 10.99 -0.49 14.99
C ASP A 13 11.65 -1.84 15.31
N ASP A 14 10.93 -2.71 16.03
CA ASP A 14 11.42 -4.05 16.34
C ASP A 14 11.54 -4.91 15.09
N LEU A 15 10.58 -4.79 14.17
CA LEU A 15 10.61 -5.49 12.88
C LEU A 15 11.80 -5.04 12.02
N LEU A 16 12.09 -3.74 11.97
CA LEU A 16 13.25 -3.19 11.28
C LEU A 16 14.57 -3.74 11.87
N LEU A 17 14.65 -3.88 13.19
CA LEU A 17 15.83 -4.44 13.84
C LEU A 17 16.08 -5.90 13.41
N PHE A 18 15.03 -6.73 13.36
CA PHE A 18 15.14 -8.10 12.88
C PHE A 18 15.48 -8.18 11.39
N ARG A 19 14.93 -7.29 10.57
CA ARG A 19 15.27 -7.20 9.15
C ARG A 19 16.74 -6.90 8.93
N VAL A 20 17.27 -5.87 9.59
CA VAL A 20 18.70 -5.51 9.49
C VAL A 20 19.59 -6.66 9.95
N LEU A 21 19.21 -7.37 11.01
CA LEU A 21 19.94 -8.53 11.49
C LEU A 21 19.92 -9.69 10.47
N ALA A 22 18.77 -9.99 9.87
CA ALA A 22 18.63 -11.02 8.86
C ALA A 22 19.46 -10.71 7.60
N GLU A 23 19.44 -9.46 7.13
CA GLU A 23 20.25 -8.99 6.01
C GLU A 23 21.76 -9.14 6.29
N ARG A 24 22.21 -8.74 7.48
CA ARG A 24 23.62 -8.91 7.91
C ARG A 24 24.06 -10.37 7.97
N LEU A 25 23.15 -11.28 8.27
CA LEU A 25 23.41 -12.71 8.33
C LEU A 25 23.23 -13.41 6.97
N GLY A 26 22.83 -12.68 5.92
CA GLY A 26 22.58 -13.25 4.59
C GLY A 26 21.38 -14.19 4.54
N LEU A 27 20.42 -14.00 5.44
CA LEU A 27 19.22 -14.83 5.54
C LEU A 27 18.14 -14.34 4.57
N ARG A 28 17.32 -15.28 4.09
CA ARG A 28 16.15 -14.95 3.28
C ARG A 28 15.02 -14.49 4.18
N LEU A 29 14.58 -13.25 4.00
CA LEU A 29 13.43 -12.68 4.70
C LEU A 29 12.16 -12.83 3.83
N GLN A 30 11.05 -13.20 4.46
CA GLN A 30 9.71 -13.13 3.88
C GLN A 30 8.82 -12.38 4.87
N GLU A 31 8.24 -11.28 4.42
CA GLU A 31 7.43 -10.38 5.24
C GLU A 31 5.99 -10.40 4.73
N THR A 32 5.04 -10.66 5.63
CA THR A 32 3.60 -10.62 5.34
C THR A 32 3.00 -9.55 6.21
N HIS A 33 2.43 -8.51 5.59
CA HIS A 33 1.68 -7.50 6.30
C HIS A 33 0.21 -7.91 6.32
N GLU A 34 -0.34 -8.17 7.50
CA GLU A 34 -1.78 -8.11 7.68
C GLU A 34 -2.18 -6.64 7.66
N THR A 35 -2.51 -6.13 6.48
CA THR A 35 -3.12 -4.81 6.38
C THR A 35 -4.51 -4.99 6.97
N GLU A 36 -4.74 -4.48 8.19
CA GLU A 36 -6.11 -4.23 8.64
C GLU A 36 -6.80 -3.48 7.51
N ALA A 37 -7.89 -4.05 6.97
CA ALA A 37 -8.57 -3.52 5.81
C ALA A 37 -8.84 -2.02 6.05
N THR A 38 -8.03 -1.18 5.42
CA THR A 38 -8.07 0.26 5.63
C THR A 38 -9.42 0.69 5.10
N GLY A 39 -10.31 1.09 6.02
CA GLY A 39 -11.65 1.50 5.66
C GLY A 39 -11.60 2.65 4.66
N GLU A 40 -12.65 2.78 3.85
CA GLU A 40 -12.80 3.85 2.85
C GLU A 40 -12.47 5.25 3.40
N SER A 41 -12.67 5.46 4.71
CA SER A 41 -12.33 6.68 5.45
C SER A 41 -10.84 7.04 5.46
N ASP A 42 -9.95 6.05 5.61
CA ASP A 42 -8.51 6.30 5.74
C ASP A 42 -7.88 6.55 4.36
N ALA A 43 -8.38 5.87 3.33
CA ALA A 43 -8.01 6.14 1.94
C ALA A 43 -8.40 7.56 1.51
N LEU A 44 -9.57 8.05 1.95
CA LEU A 44 -10.00 9.44 1.74
C LEU A 44 -9.13 10.43 2.50
N GLN A 45 -8.72 10.09 3.73
CA GLN A 45 -7.83 10.94 4.52
C GLN A 45 -6.43 11.04 3.91
N MET A 46 -5.90 9.94 3.36
CA MET A 46 -4.64 9.95 2.61
C MET A 46 -4.74 10.75 1.31
N LEU A 47 -5.85 10.65 0.58
CA LEU A 47 -6.10 11.45 -0.62
C LEU A 47 -6.18 12.96 -0.29
N ASN A 48 -6.83 13.32 0.82
CA ASN A 48 -6.93 14.70 1.29
C ASN A 48 -5.61 15.28 1.83
N ASN A 49 -4.65 14.44 2.21
CA ASN A 49 -3.32 14.86 2.65
C ASN A 49 -2.34 15.08 1.49
N ILE A 50 -2.74 14.78 0.25
CA ILE A 50 -1.96 15.15 -0.94
C ILE A 50 -2.30 16.60 -1.24
N ASP A 51 -1.32 17.49 -1.08
CA ASP A 51 -1.45 18.93 -1.37
C ASP A 51 -1.49 19.13 -2.90
N TRP A 52 -2.62 18.76 -3.49
CA TRP A 52 -2.90 18.86 -4.91
C TRP A 52 -3.28 20.31 -5.23
N GLN A 53 -2.33 21.08 -5.75
CA GLN A 53 -2.57 22.43 -6.25
C GLN A 53 -3.26 22.37 -7.63
N SER A 54 -4.56 22.10 -7.62
CA SER A 54 -5.46 22.33 -8.75
C SER A 54 -6.71 23.03 -8.24
N ASP A 55 -7.40 23.74 -9.13
CA ASP A 55 -8.73 24.28 -8.86
C ASP A 55 -9.78 23.16 -8.69
N GLU A 56 -9.40 21.92 -9.03
CA GLU A 56 -10.24 20.72 -8.95
C GLU A 56 -10.03 20.00 -7.61
N THR A 57 -11.13 19.74 -6.92
CA THR A 57 -11.17 19.00 -5.66
C THR A 57 -10.95 17.49 -5.89
N GLY A 58 -10.50 16.77 -4.85
CA GLY A 58 -10.31 15.32 -4.92
C GLY A 58 -11.57 14.54 -5.31
N ASP A 59 -12.75 15.05 -4.94
CA ASP A 59 -14.05 14.47 -5.31
C ASP A 59 -14.37 14.64 -6.80
N GLU A 60 -13.99 15.78 -7.38
CA GLU A 60 -14.14 16.04 -8.81
C GLU A 60 -13.22 15.11 -9.63
N LEU A 61 -11.97 14.92 -9.19
CA LEU A 61 -11.05 13.98 -9.81
C LEU A 61 -11.54 12.53 -9.73
N ASN A 62 -12.06 12.11 -8.58
CA ASN A 62 -12.63 10.77 -8.41
C ASN A 62 -13.83 10.55 -9.35
N THR A 63 -14.68 11.57 -9.49
CA THR A 63 -15.82 11.56 -10.41
C THR A 63 -15.37 11.48 -11.86
N MET A 64 -14.38 12.29 -12.26
CA MET A 64 -13.79 12.26 -13.60
C MET A 64 -13.14 10.92 -13.93
N LEU A 65 -12.39 10.33 -12.99
CA LEU A 65 -11.77 9.01 -13.17
C LEU A 65 -12.81 7.89 -13.32
N ARG A 66 -13.87 7.93 -12.53
CA ARG A 66 -14.99 6.98 -12.66
C ARG A 66 -15.68 7.12 -14.02
N HIS A 67 -15.90 8.36 -14.46
CA HIS A 67 -16.52 8.65 -15.74
C HIS A 67 -15.64 8.28 -16.94
N ALA A 68 -14.32 8.54 -16.87
CA ALA A 68 -13.36 8.13 -17.88
C ALA A 68 -13.30 6.60 -18.01
N ARG A 69 -13.40 5.87 -16.89
CA ARG A 69 -13.45 4.40 -16.87
C ARG A 69 -14.76 3.83 -17.41
N SER A 70 -15.88 4.53 -17.26
CA SER A 70 -17.19 4.06 -17.75
C SER A 70 -17.41 4.37 -19.24
N LEU A 71 -16.80 5.43 -19.77
CA LEU A 71 -16.94 5.85 -21.17
C LEU A 71 -15.87 5.29 -22.10
N GLY A 72 -14.70 4.91 -21.59
CA GLY A 72 -13.65 4.31 -22.39
C GLY A 72 -13.97 2.85 -22.71
N ALA A 73 -14.47 2.58 -23.91
CA ALA A 73 -14.36 1.24 -24.49
C ALA A 73 -12.89 0.82 -24.39
N ARG A 74 -12.59 -0.20 -23.58
CA ARG A 74 -11.23 -0.74 -23.46
C ARG A 74 -10.91 -1.47 -24.74
N ASP A 75 -10.41 -0.74 -25.73
CA ASP A 75 -9.83 -1.32 -26.94
C ASP A 75 -8.40 -1.78 -26.61
N VAL A 76 -8.29 -2.75 -25.70
CA VAL A 76 -7.05 -3.46 -25.40
C VAL A 76 -7.24 -4.89 -25.86
N GLN A 77 -6.82 -5.18 -27.09
CA GLN A 77 -6.64 -6.54 -27.57
C GLN A 77 -5.43 -7.16 -26.87
N LEU A 78 -5.67 -8.23 -26.12
CA LEU A 78 -4.65 -9.10 -25.52
C LEU A 78 -4.07 -10.06 -26.54
#